data_AF-A0A3L6QVC7-F1
#
_entry.id   AF-A0A3L6QVC7-F1
#
_cell.length_a   1.000
_cell.length_b   1.000
_cell.length_c   1.000
_cell.angle_alpha   90.00
_cell.angle_beta   90.00
_cell.angle_gamma   90.00
#
_symmetry.space_group_name_H-M   'P 1'
#
loop_
_entity.id
_entity.type
_entity.pdbx_description
1 polymer ?
#
loop_
_entity_poly.entity_id
_entity_poly.type
_entity_poly.pdbx_seq_one_letter_code
_entity_poly.pdbx_strand_id
1 'polypeptide(L)'
;MHSWSARGRQNKPASDLRHAWIHRHGERRGTRVHQEGLRGRSGHVRAGGGAGAAPGGPCRDGHGAGRRRRRQWVYDPRADGDDPLGARASVRVHGSMYASVRLLSPRECLGFSDFQFVPRPGRDERRFPGHREVRCYLRDFCAAFGLADAIRLNTRVVRVAMAPPPPPPREARGGGTCSDVKWQVRSVHVGPDGGEEGSPTEEVFDAVVVANGHYSQPRLRASKEWRCGAGGSCTATRTGCRTPTATSGLDIALDLLGVAREVHLAAKSMELATTPAVSKLLAKHANLHLHPHVARLCADGRVAFADGSCVAADAVVYCTGYVYSFPFLDTGGAVTVEDNRVGPLFVHTFPPSLAPSLSFVGVPMRVFVPWFLEAQARRIARVLAGRAALPPEEDMLRAEREDYRAREMAGLPARYSNDIGLFKSSEIRGFVRKYTDLPDMEDWKMELFLTAFGNMNDDRETFQDRDDYGENVREGFQRWLASAGAQYQAAIDAAQVPAPSHVWTLNYF
;
A
#
# COMPACT_ATOMS: atom_id res chain seq x y z
N MET A 1 13.73 -31.90 47.71
CA MET A 1 14.84 -32.88 47.66
C MET A 1 15.18 -33.14 46.20
N HIS A 2 16.43 -32.81 45.82
CA HIS A 2 17.25 -33.27 44.68
C HIS A 2 16.68 -33.04 43.26
N SER A 3 17.06 -32.01 42.49
CA SER A 3 18.35 -31.80 41.78
C SER A 3 18.85 -33.02 40.97
N TRP A 4 19.05 -32.83 39.66
CA TRP A 4 20.34 -32.99 38.97
C TRP A 4 20.26 -32.48 37.51
N SER A 5 21.38 -31.93 37.05
CA SER A 5 21.60 -31.37 35.70
C SER A 5 22.56 -32.26 34.91
N ALA A 6 22.52 -32.24 33.57
CA ALA A 6 23.72 -32.31 32.73
C ALA A 6 23.46 -31.90 31.26
N ARG A 7 24.01 -30.72 30.93
CA ARG A 7 24.68 -30.27 29.68
C ARG A 7 24.49 -31.05 28.37
N GLY A 8 24.06 -30.30 27.35
CA GLY A 8 24.89 -29.95 26.19
C GLY A 8 24.79 -30.82 24.93
N ARG A 9 24.16 -30.28 23.88
CA ARG A 9 24.60 -30.43 22.48
C ARG A 9 24.11 -29.25 21.63
N GLN A 10 24.99 -28.84 20.74
CA GLN A 10 25.03 -27.59 19.99
C GLN A 10 23.81 -27.36 19.08
N ASN A 11 23.28 -26.14 19.12
CA ASN A 11 22.40 -25.58 18.09
C ASN A 11 23.17 -25.46 16.77
N LYS A 12 22.73 -26.21 15.75
CA LYS A 12 22.97 -25.84 14.34
C LYS A 12 21.86 -24.85 13.93
N PRO A 13 22.18 -23.76 13.20
CA PRO A 13 21.17 -22.81 12.76
C PRO A 13 20.28 -23.39 11.66
N ALA A 14 19.00 -23.05 11.71
CA ALA A 14 18.00 -23.37 10.71
C ALA A 14 18.32 -22.66 9.38
N SER A 15 19.05 -23.35 8.51
CA SER A 15 19.30 -22.95 7.14
C SER A 15 18.77 -24.02 6.18
N ASP A 16 17.46 -24.25 6.16
CA ASP A 16 16.82 -25.13 5.16
C ASP A 16 15.31 -24.88 5.05
N LEU A 17 14.94 -23.69 4.58
CA LEU A 17 13.59 -23.41 4.09
C LEU A 17 13.68 -22.62 2.77
N ARG A 18 14.21 -23.25 1.73
CA ARG A 18 14.07 -22.77 0.35
C ARG A 18 13.29 -23.80 -0.45
N HIS A 19 12.31 -23.31 -1.22
CA HIS A 19 11.57 -23.97 -2.31
C HIS A 19 10.20 -24.62 -1.99
N ALA A 20 9.14 -24.02 -2.56
CA ALA A 20 8.04 -24.69 -3.28
C ALA A 20 7.50 -23.70 -4.33
N TRP A 21 7.09 -24.07 -5.55
CA TRP A 21 6.96 -25.40 -6.14
C TRP A 21 5.51 -25.71 -6.58
N ILE A 22 4.83 -24.89 -7.39
CA ILE A 22 3.53 -25.22 -8.02
C ILE A 22 3.78 -25.99 -9.33
N HIS A 23 3.16 -27.17 -9.46
CA HIS A 23 3.19 -28.03 -10.65
C HIS A 23 2.08 -27.68 -11.65
N ARG A 24 2.39 -27.75 -12.95
CA ARG A 24 1.43 -27.78 -14.07
C ARG A 24 1.20 -29.24 -14.45
N HIS A 25 -0.03 -29.75 -14.37
CA HIS A 25 -0.37 -31.11 -14.83
C HIS A 25 -0.84 -31.10 -16.29
N GLY A 26 -0.22 -31.94 -17.12
CA GLY A 26 -0.75 -32.42 -18.40
C GLY A 26 -1.05 -33.92 -18.30
N GLU A 27 -2.06 -34.39 -19.02
CA GLU A 27 -2.66 -35.72 -18.89
C GLU A 27 -1.91 -36.88 -19.58
N ARG A 28 -1.77 -37.97 -18.80
CA ARG A 28 -1.89 -39.43 -19.07
C ARG A 28 -1.27 -40.11 -20.30
N ARG A 29 -0.53 -41.21 -20.03
CA ARG A 29 -0.94 -42.62 -20.28
C ARG A 29 0.04 -43.65 -19.67
N GLY A 30 -0.50 -44.67 -18.98
CA GLY A 30 -0.12 -46.08 -19.12
C GLY A 30 1.06 -46.69 -18.34
N THR A 31 0.71 -47.51 -17.34
CA THR A 31 1.32 -48.82 -16.93
C THR A 31 2.65 -48.92 -16.14
N ARG A 32 2.47 -49.28 -14.85
CA ARG A 32 3.14 -50.31 -14.01
C ARG A 32 4.67 -50.30 -13.73
N VAL A 33 4.95 -50.19 -12.41
CA VAL A 33 5.85 -51.00 -11.53
C VAL A 33 7.30 -50.54 -11.26
N HIS A 34 7.55 -50.36 -9.94
CA HIS A 34 8.76 -50.38 -9.10
C HIS A 34 10.02 -49.52 -9.35
N GLN A 35 10.41 -48.86 -8.24
CA GLN A 35 11.75 -48.58 -7.68
C GLN A 35 12.70 -47.54 -8.30
N GLU A 36 13.13 -46.66 -7.39
CA GLU A 36 14.44 -45.99 -7.28
C GLU A 36 14.90 -44.93 -8.29
N GLY A 37 15.43 -43.81 -7.74
CA GLY A 37 16.41 -42.96 -8.40
C GLY A 37 15.90 -41.63 -8.96
N LEU A 38 15.85 -40.59 -8.11
CA LEU A 38 15.70 -39.19 -8.54
C LEU A 38 16.94 -38.73 -9.35
N ARG A 39 16.84 -38.77 -10.68
CA ARG A 39 17.63 -37.93 -11.60
C ARG A 39 16.69 -36.93 -12.28
N GLY A 40 16.72 -35.67 -11.86
CA GLY A 40 16.03 -34.58 -12.55
C GLY A 40 16.78 -34.18 -13.83
N ARG A 41 16.11 -34.26 -14.99
CA ARG A 41 16.61 -33.75 -16.27
C ARG A 41 16.07 -32.34 -16.53
N SER A 42 16.98 -31.49 -17.00
CA SER A 42 16.80 -30.11 -17.45
C SER A 42 16.01 -29.99 -18.76
N GLY A 43 15.31 -28.87 -18.94
CA GLY A 43 14.71 -28.45 -20.21
C GLY A 43 14.58 -26.92 -20.28
N HIS A 44 15.51 -26.28 -20.98
CA HIS A 44 15.52 -24.86 -21.34
C HIS A 44 14.96 -24.62 -22.75
N VAL A 45 14.39 -23.44 -23.00
CA VAL A 45 14.43 -22.81 -24.34
C VAL A 45 14.82 -21.34 -24.17
N ARG A 46 15.93 -20.96 -24.81
CA ARG A 46 16.52 -19.62 -24.91
C ARG A 46 16.71 -19.30 -26.38
N ALA A 47 16.43 -18.06 -26.77
CA ALA A 47 16.97 -17.41 -27.96
C ALA A 47 17.14 -15.92 -27.60
N GLY A 48 18.23 -15.19 -27.85
CA GLY A 48 19.53 -15.49 -28.44
C GLY A 48 20.20 -14.15 -28.80
N GLY A 49 21.40 -13.89 -28.25
CA GLY A 49 22.43 -12.91 -28.69
C GLY A 49 22.22 -11.42 -28.35
N GLY A 50 23.21 -10.61 -27.95
CA GLY A 50 24.64 -10.80 -27.63
C GLY A 50 25.21 -9.48 -27.08
N ALA A 51 25.84 -9.50 -25.90
CA ALA A 51 27.27 -9.19 -25.64
C ALA A 51 27.67 -7.70 -25.52
N GLY A 52 28.31 -7.35 -24.39
CA GLY A 52 29.07 -6.10 -24.18
C GLY A 52 29.03 -5.59 -22.73
N ALA A 53 30.01 -5.97 -21.92
CA ALA A 53 30.17 -5.53 -20.52
C ALA A 53 31.09 -4.30 -20.38
N ALA A 54 30.82 -3.41 -19.42
CA ALA A 54 31.82 -2.67 -18.63
C ALA A 54 31.18 -1.94 -17.42
N PRO A 55 31.93 -1.67 -16.32
CA PRO A 55 31.38 -1.41 -14.98
C PRO A 55 31.41 0.07 -14.56
N GLY A 56 30.62 0.39 -13.53
CA GLY A 56 30.88 1.43 -12.51
C GLY A 56 31.07 2.89 -12.96
N GLY A 57 30.05 3.72 -12.72
CA GLY A 57 30.15 5.19 -12.78
C GLY A 57 28.87 5.87 -12.27
N PRO A 58 28.96 7.07 -11.67
CA PRO A 58 27.93 7.65 -10.82
C PRO A 58 26.65 7.98 -11.59
N CYS A 59 25.50 7.84 -10.92
CA CYS A 59 24.19 8.28 -11.40
C CYS A 59 24.24 9.76 -11.80
N ARG A 60 24.52 10.01 -13.09
CA ARG A 60 24.21 11.27 -13.75
C ARG A 60 22.79 11.14 -14.30
N ASP A 61 21.92 12.01 -13.79
CA ASP A 61 20.59 12.24 -14.35
C ASP A 61 20.74 12.66 -15.82
N GLY A 62 20.48 11.70 -16.70
CA GLY A 62 20.41 11.88 -18.15
C GLY A 62 19.01 11.57 -18.62
N HIS A 63 18.36 12.56 -19.22
CA HIS A 63 17.01 12.51 -19.76
C HIS A 63 16.74 11.25 -20.59
N GLY A 64 15.78 10.44 -20.11
CA GLY A 64 15.17 9.34 -20.84
C GLY A 64 13.70 9.25 -20.44
N ALA A 65 12.85 10.03 -21.10
CA ALA A 65 11.40 9.95 -20.96
C ALA A 65 10.91 8.65 -21.61
N GLY A 66 10.95 7.54 -20.87
CA GLY A 66 10.39 6.27 -21.34
C GLY A 66 10.50 5.24 -20.24
N ARG A 67 9.37 4.61 -19.86
CA ARG A 67 9.17 3.67 -18.74
C ARG A 67 8.84 4.32 -17.39
N ARG A 68 7.68 4.97 -17.28
CA ARG A 68 7.18 5.50 -15.98
C ARG A 68 6.27 4.48 -15.30
N ARG A 69 6.65 4.04 -14.09
CA ARG A 69 5.76 3.27 -13.20
C ARG A 69 4.70 4.24 -12.65
N ARG A 70 3.41 3.94 -12.82
CA ARG A 70 2.29 4.73 -12.27
C ARG A 70 1.94 4.17 -10.89
N ARG A 71 2.51 4.72 -9.81
CA ARG A 71 2.36 4.24 -8.43
C ARG A 71 2.44 5.39 -7.44
N GLN A 72 1.99 5.19 -6.20
CA GLN A 72 1.98 6.23 -5.18
C GLN A 72 3.37 6.85 -4.98
N TRP A 73 4.43 6.05 -4.91
CA TRP A 73 5.81 6.54 -4.67
C TRP A 73 6.53 7.04 -5.91
N VAL A 74 5.83 7.26 -7.02
CA VAL A 74 6.38 7.90 -8.21
C VAL A 74 5.72 9.26 -8.37
N TYR A 75 6.44 10.31 -7.98
CA TYR A 75 5.99 11.68 -8.21
C TYR A 75 5.81 11.92 -9.71
N ASP A 76 4.61 12.36 -10.08
CA ASP A 76 4.27 12.82 -11.41
C ASP A 76 3.82 14.29 -11.27
N PRO A 77 4.50 15.25 -11.93
CA PRO A 77 4.09 16.66 -11.86
C PRO A 77 2.78 16.93 -12.61
N ARG A 78 2.26 15.97 -13.38
CA ARG A 78 0.97 16.10 -14.06
C ARG A 78 -0.17 15.92 -13.05
N ALA A 79 -1.24 16.68 -13.24
CA ALA A 79 -2.54 16.46 -12.62
C ALA A 79 -3.55 16.01 -13.69
N ASP A 80 -4.74 15.57 -13.27
CA ASP A 80 -5.85 15.27 -14.18
C ASP A 80 -6.42 16.57 -14.77
N GLY A 81 -5.73 17.15 -15.76
CA GLY A 81 -5.96 18.53 -16.24
C GLY A 81 -7.40 18.83 -16.67
N ASP A 82 -8.06 17.88 -17.35
CA ASP A 82 -9.47 18.04 -17.80
C ASP A 82 -10.49 17.87 -16.66
N ASP A 83 -10.06 17.35 -15.50
CA ASP A 83 -10.86 17.09 -14.31
C ASP A 83 -10.02 17.34 -13.04
N PRO A 84 -9.73 18.60 -12.71
CA PRO A 84 -8.85 18.95 -11.57
C PRO A 84 -9.41 18.50 -10.22
N LEU A 85 -10.68 18.11 -10.16
CA LEU A 85 -11.29 17.53 -8.97
C LEU A 85 -11.18 15.99 -8.93
N GLY A 86 -10.90 15.33 -10.06
CA GLY A 86 -10.93 13.87 -10.18
C GLY A 86 -12.31 13.28 -9.92
N ALA A 87 -13.37 14.03 -10.25
CA ALA A 87 -14.76 13.73 -9.91
C ALA A 87 -15.52 12.97 -11.00
N ARG A 88 -15.11 13.11 -12.26
CA ARG A 88 -15.89 12.73 -13.45
C ARG A 88 -15.53 11.34 -13.96
N ALA A 89 -14.29 10.91 -13.78
CA ALA A 89 -13.80 9.63 -14.24
C ALA A 89 -12.76 9.05 -13.27
N SER A 90 -12.38 7.80 -13.52
CA SER A 90 -11.20 7.21 -12.88
C SER A 90 -9.98 8.10 -13.15
N VAL A 91 -9.22 8.39 -12.10
CA VAL A 91 -8.05 9.27 -12.18
C VAL A 91 -7.01 8.75 -13.20
N ARG A 92 -6.47 9.65 -14.04
CA ARG A 92 -5.45 9.27 -15.04
C ARG A 92 -4.05 9.26 -14.41
N VAL A 93 -3.83 10.17 -13.47
CA VAL A 93 -2.64 10.21 -12.61
C VAL A 93 -2.93 9.44 -11.33
N HIS A 94 -2.23 8.33 -11.13
CA HIS A 94 -2.47 7.44 -9.99
C HIS A 94 -1.86 7.95 -8.68
N GLY A 95 -0.70 8.60 -8.74
CA GLY A 95 0.02 9.06 -7.56
C GLY A 95 -0.51 10.39 -7.04
N SER A 96 -0.70 10.47 -5.73
CA SER A 96 -1.23 11.68 -5.06
C SER A 96 -0.16 12.42 -4.25
N MET A 97 1.11 12.25 -4.60
CA MET A 97 2.22 12.93 -3.93
C MET A 97 2.48 14.31 -4.53
N TYR A 98 2.79 15.28 -3.69
CA TYR A 98 3.35 16.57 -4.07
C TYR A 98 4.88 16.56 -3.97
N ALA A 99 5.53 17.56 -4.59
CA ALA A 99 6.97 17.53 -4.83
C ALA A 99 7.82 17.43 -3.56
N SER A 100 7.38 18.06 -2.46
CA SER A 100 8.08 18.18 -1.18
C SER A 100 7.78 17.06 -0.18
N VAL A 101 6.94 16.06 -0.54
CA VAL A 101 6.56 14.97 0.38
C VAL A 101 7.77 14.30 1.04
N ARG A 102 7.79 14.33 2.37
CA ARG A 102 8.63 13.51 3.24
C ARG A 102 7.79 12.47 3.96
N LEU A 103 8.42 11.37 4.40
CA LEU A 103 7.74 10.38 5.23
C LEU A 103 7.21 11.02 6.52
N LEU A 104 6.02 10.60 6.95
CA LEU A 104 5.48 10.93 8.27
C LEU A 104 5.92 9.95 9.37
N SER A 105 6.59 8.87 8.98
CA SER A 105 7.04 7.83 9.88
C SER A 105 8.53 7.55 9.64
N PRO A 106 9.29 7.19 10.70
CA PRO A 106 10.71 6.88 10.57
C PRO A 106 10.94 5.72 9.61
N ARG A 107 11.96 5.82 8.74
CA ARG A 107 12.29 4.77 7.75
C ARG A 107 12.52 3.39 8.38
N GLU A 108 12.99 3.35 9.62
CA GLU A 108 13.24 2.15 10.41
C GLU A 108 11.98 1.31 10.59
N CYS A 109 10.81 1.95 10.58
CA CYS A 109 9.50 1.30 10.67
C CYS A 109 8.92 0.90 9.29
N LEU A 110 9.57 1.30 8.19
CA LEU A 110 9.11 1.12 6.80
C LEU A 110 9.95 0.10 6.00
N GLY A 111 10.76 -0.72 6.66
CA GLY A 111 11.46 -1.84 6.03
C GLY A 111 10.58 -3.09 5.91
N PHE A 112 10.72 -3.84 4.81
CA PHE A 112 10.30 -5.24 4.75
C PHE A 112 11.12 -6.07 5.73
N SER A 113 10.54 -7.14 6.27
CA SER A 113 11.19 -7.94 7.32
C SER A 113 12.56 -8.49 6.89
N ASP A 114 12.69 -8.89 5.62
CA ASP A 114 13.89 -9.44 4.99
C ASP A 114 14.66 -8.42 4.12
N PHE A 115 14.23 -7.16 4.10
CA PHE A 115 14.90 -6.09 3.37
C PHE A 115 14.66 -4.73 4.04
N GLN A 116 15.49 -4.41 5.02
CA GLN A 116 15.33 -3.23 5.88
C GLN A 116 15.62 -1.91 5.13
N PHE A 117 14.90 -0.82 5.46
CA PHE A 117 15.06 0.47 4.80
C PHE A 117 16.17 1.32 5.45
N VAL A 118 17.43 0.97 5.16
CA VAL A 118 18.63 1.59 5.74
C VAL A 118 19.03 2.90 5.04
N PRO A 119 19.66 3.86 5.75
CA PRO A 119 20.36 4.99 5.13
C PRO A 119 21.47 4.55 4.17
N ARG A 120 21.67 5.29 3.07
CA ARG A 120 22.66 4.99 2.05
C ARG A 120 23.50 6.24 1.76
N PRO A 121 24.85 6.14 1.83
CA PRO A 121 25.72 7.25 1.46
C PRO A 121 25.43 7.75 0.04
N GLY A 122 25.34 9.08 -0.11
CA GLY A 122 25.07 9.72 -1.39
C GLY A 122 23.60 9.65 -1.84
N ARG A 123 22.69 9.27 -0.95
CA ARG A 123 21.24 9.39 -1.12
C ARG A 123 20.64 10.27 -0.02
N ASP A 124 19.32 10.26 0.14
CA ASP A 124 18.67 10.92 1.28
C ASP A 124 18.90 10.06 2.53
N GLU A 125 19.72 10.54 3.46
CA GLU A 125 20.09 9.81 4.68
C GLU A 125 19.19 10.14 5.89
N ARG A 126 18.25 11.08 5.74
CA ARG A 126 17.38 11.54 6.84
C ARG A 126 16.51 10.41 7.37
N ARG A 127 16.23 10.38 8.68
CA ARG A 127 15.27 9.43 9.27
C ARG A 127 13.88 9.49 8.61
N PHE A 128 13.47 10.68 8.18
CA PHE A 128 12.24 10.94 7.41
C PHE A 128 12.61 11.45 6.01
N PRO A 129 12.99 10.54 5.08
CA PRO A 129 13.37 10.92 3.73
C PRO A 129 12.21 11.44 2.90
N GLY A 130 12.56 12.08 1.78
CA GLY A 130 11.63 12.40 0.70
C GLY A 130 11.17 11.16 -0.08
N HIS A 131 10.06 11.30 -0.81
CA HIS A 131 9.49 10.23 -1.65
C HIS A 131 10.48 9.61 -2.65
N ARG A 132 11.47 10.38 -3.14
CA ARG A 132 12.49 9.89 -4.08
C ARG A 132 13.29 8.74 -3.51
N GLU A 133 13.61 8.79 -2.21
CA GLU A 133 14.40 7.75 -1.57
C GLU A 133 13.58 6.48 -1.33
N VAL A 134 12.29 6.63 -0.99
CA VAL A 134 11.36 5.49 -0.90
C VAL A 134 11.28 4.79 -2.25
N ARG A 135 11.21 5.54 -3.35
CA ARG A 135 11.25 4.98 -4.71
C ARG A 135 12.56 4.23 -4.98
N CYS A 136 13.70 4.77 -4.57
CA CYS A 136 14.99 4.11 -4.72
C CYS A 136 15.02 2.79 -3.94
N TYR A 137 14.59 2.81 -2.67
CA TYR A 137 14.46 1.63 -1.83
C TYR A 137 13.57 0.53 -2.45
N LEU A 138 12.40 0.90 -2.99
CA LEU A 138 11.50 -0.05 -3.64
C LEU A 138 12.08 -0.63 -4.95
N ARG A 139 12.88 0.16 -5.68
CA ARG A 139 13.61 -0.34 -6.85
C ARG A 139 14.70 -1.33 -6.46
N ASP A 140 15.44 -1.00 -5.40
CA ASP A 140 16.46 -1.86 -4.83
C ASP A 140 15.85 -3.17 -4.32
N PHE A 141 14.69 -3.13 -3.67
CA PHE A 141 13.90 -4.32 -3.30
C PHE A 141 13.52 -5.15 -4.53
N CYS A 142 12.97 -4.52 -5.58
CA CYS A 142 12.64 -5.23 -6.82
C CYS A 142 13.85 -5.91 -7.46
N ALA A 143 15.02 -5.26 -7.41
CA ALA A 143 16.26 -5.82 -7.92
C ALA A 143 16.72 -7.00 -7.06
N ALA A 144 16.84 -6.79 -5.74
CA ALA A 144 17.26 -7.78 -4.74
C ALA A 144 16.52 -9.12 -4.88
N PHE A 145 15.22 -9.07 -5.16
CA PHE A 145 14.37 -10.27 -5.27
C PHE A 145 14.07 -10.71 -6.71
N GLY A 146 14.69 -10.10 -7.73
CA GLY A 146 14.52 -10.51 -9.13
C GLY A 146 13.09 -10.31 -9.67
N LEU A 147 12.39 -9.30 -9.17
CA LEU A 147 10.96 -9.11 -9.40
C LEU A 147 10.63 -8.42 -10.73
N ALA A 148 11.64 -7.87 -11.41
CA ALA A 148 11.45 -7.11 -12.63
C ALA A 148 10.79 -7.95 -13.75
N ASP A 149 11.18 -9.22 -13.89
CA ASP A 149 10.70 -10.10 -14.96
C ASP A 149 9.25 -10.55 -14.75
N ALA A 150 8.76 -10.51 -13.50
CA ALA A 150 7.38 -10.83 -13.16
C ALA A 150 6.41 -9.65 -13.34
N ILE A 151 6.91 -8.45 -13.64
CA ILE A 151 6.11 -7.22 -13.68
C ILE A 151 6.01 -6.69 -15.11
N ARG A 152 4.79 -6.68 -15.65
CA ARG A 152 4.47 -5.97 -16.89
C ARG A 152 4.15 -4.51 -16.59
N LEU A 153 5.11 -3.62 -16.86
CA LEU A 153 4.90 -2.18 -16.78
C LEU A 153 4.05 -1.68 -17.95
N ASN A 154 3.52 -0.46 -17.84
CA ASN A 154 2.70 0.16 -18.88
C ASN A 154 1.53 -0.73 -19.31
N THR A 155 0.99 -1.54 -18.40
CA THR A 155 -0.08 -2.48 -18.68
C THR A 155 -1.19 -2.19 -17.68
N ARG A 156 -2.34 -1.71 -18.16
CA ARG A 156 -3.49 -1.40 -17.32
C ARG A 156 -4.48 -2.55 -17.40
N VAL A 157 -4.86 -3.09 -16.25
CA VAL A 157 -5.97 -4.03 -16.14
C VAL A 157 -7.26 -3.26 -16.32
N VAL A 158 -8.08 -3.66 -17.30
CA VAL A 158 -9.36 -3.02 -17.62
C VAL A 158 -10.54 -3.87 -17.20
N ARG A 159 -10.37 -5.19 -17.09
CA ARG A 159 -11.40 -6.10 -16.60
C ARG A 159 -10.79 -7.32 -15.91
N VAL A 160 -11.43 -7.75 -14.83
CA VAL A 160 -11.21 -9.01 -14.12
C VAL A 160 -12.59 -9.59 -13.85
N ALA A 161 -12.88 -10.76 -14.40
CA ALA A 161 -14.15 -11.45 -14.21
C ALA A 161 -13.91 -12.96 -14.09
N MET A 162 -14.85 -13.68 -13.49
CA MET A 162 -14.81 -15.15 -13.53
C MET A 162 -14.86 -15.61 -14.99
N ALA A 163 -13.97 -16.54 -15.34
CA ALA A 163 -13.94 -17.12 -16.67
C ALA A 163 -15.20 -17.98 -16.90
N PRO A 164 -15.69 -18.10 -18.15
CA PRO A 164 -16.78 -19.01 -18.45
C PRO A 164 -16.44 -20.44 -18.00
N PRO A 165 -17.42 -21.21 -17.48
CA PRO A 165 -17.17 -22.60 -17.14
C PRO A 165 -16.71 -23.36 -18.40
N PRO A 166 -15.74 -24.28 -18.28
CA PRO A 166 -15.37 -25.13 -19.39
C PRO A 166 -16.60 -25.93 -19.87
N PRO A 167 -16.71 -26.24 -21.17
CA PRO A 167 -17.79 -27.09 -21.67
C PRO A 167 -17.79 -28.42 -20.90
N PRO A 168 -18.97 -28.93 -20.49
CA PRO A 168 -19.03 -30.14 -19.67
C PRO A 168 -18.33 -31.31 -20.37
N PRO A 169 -17.52 -32.11 -19.65
CA PRO A 169 -16.99 -33.35 -20.20
C PRO A 169 -18.15 -34.22 -20.68
N ARG A 170 -17.97 -34.93 -21.81
CA ARG A 170 -19.00 -35.83 -22.34
C ARG A 170 -19.40 -36.96 -21.37
N GLU A 171 -18.64 -37.21 -20.31
CA GLU A 171 -19.04 -38.03 -19.18
C GLU A 171 -18.37 -37.50 -17.89
N ALA A 172 -19.13 -37.03 -16.90
CA ALA A 172 -18.63 -36.87 -15.54
C ALA A 172 -19.76 -37.04 -14.51
N ARG A 173 -19.67 -38.15 -13.76
CA ARG A 173 -20.39 -38.37 -12.51
C ARG A 173 -19.73 -37.57 -11.39
N GLY A 174 -20.51 -36.72 -10.72
CA GLY A 174 -20.39 -36.45 -9.29
C GLY A 174 -19.38 -35.40 -8.80
N GLY A 175 -19.91 -34.38 -8.12
CA GLY A 175 -19.28 -33.72 -6.96
C GLY A 175 -18.17 -32.69 -7.25
N GLY A 176 -18.52 -31.51 -7.76
CA GLY A 176 -17.61 -30.37 -7.84
C GLY A 176 -17.52 -29.62 -6.51
N THR A 177 -16.34 -29.60 -5.89
CA THR A 177 -15.97 -28.64 -4.83
C THR A 177 -15.56 -27.30 -5.48
N CYS A 178 -15.55 -26.21 -4.71
CA CYS A 178 -15.30 -24.82 -5.12
C CYS A 178 -13.88 -24.55 -5.73
N SER A 179 -13.15 -25.55 -6.23
CA SER A 179 -11.76 -25.41 -6.70
C SER A 179 -11.58 -25.01 -8.17
N ASP A 180 -12.66 -24.77 -8.91
CA ASP A 180 -12.61 -24.64 -10.38
C ASP A 180 -12.79 -23.21 -10.92
N VAL A 181 -12.98 -22.21 -10.03
CA VAL A 181 -13.10 -20.82 -10.48
C VAL A 181 -11.79 -20.35 -11.08
N LYS A 182 -11.81 -20.00 -12.36
CA LYS A 182 -10.73 -19.31 -13.06
C LYS A 182 -11.13 -17.86 -13.29
N TRP A 183 -10.12 -17.00 -13.47
CA TRP A 183 -10.30 -15.57 -13.65
C TRP A 183 -9.78 -15.15 -15.01
N GLN A 184 -10.64 -14.56 -15.84
CA GLN A 184 -10.23 -13.88 -17.06
C GLN A 184 -9.81 -12.45 -16.70
N VAL A 185 -8.57 -12.10 -17.03
CA VAL A 185 -8.00 -10.77 -16.85
C VAL A 185 -7.73 -10.18 -18.22
N ARG A 186 -8.38 -9.04 -18.49
CA ARG A 186 -8.16 -8.24 -19.70
C ARG A 186 -7.31 -7.03 -19.37
N SER A 187 -6.26 -6.82 -20.15
CA SER A 187 -5.34 -5.69 -19.98
C SER A 187 -5.00 -5.01 -21.30
N VAL A 188 -4.58 -3.75 -21.22
CA VAL A 188 -4.19 -2.92 -22.38
C VAL A 188 -2.81 -2.31 -22.14
N HIS A 189 -2.02 -2.17 -23.21
CA HIS A 189 -0.79 -1.40 -23.12
C HIS A 189 -1.12 0.09 -23.01
N VAL A 190 -0.35 0.82 -22.20
CA VAL A 190 -0.55 2.25 -21.96
C VAL A 190 0.70 3.00 -22.37
N GLY A 191 0.55 3.84 -23.40
CA GLY A 191 1.60 4.69 -23.91
C GLY A 191 2.07 5.76 -22.92
N PRO A 192 3.15 6.49 -23.24
CA PRO A 192 3.70 7.58 -22.42
C PRO A 192 2.66 8.66 -22.08
N ASP A 193 1.78 8.96 -23.03
CA ASP A 193 0.74 9.98 -22.92
C ASP A 193 -0.50 9.49 -22.17
N GLY A 194 -0.53 8.21 -21.77
CA GLY A 194 -1.66 7.58 -21.09
C GLY A 194 -2.72 7.01 -22.02
N GLY A 195 -2.54 7.13 -23.34
CA GLY A 195 -3.38 6.47 -24.34
C GLY A 195 -3.24 4.96 -24.29
N GLU A 196 -4.31 4.25 -24.66
CA GLU A 196 -4.27 2.80 -24.86
C GLU A 196 -3.65 2.49 -26.22
N GLU A 197 -2.69 1.59 -26.25
CA GLU A 197 -1.99 1.18 -27.46
C GLU A 197 -2.20 -0.32 -27.72
N GLY A 198 -2.44 -0.66 -28.99
CA GLY A 198 -2.63 -2.05 -29.43
C GLY A 198 -3.96 -2.67 -29.02
N SER A 199 -4.11 -3.95 -29.35
CA SER A 199 -5.29 -4.73 -28.96
C SER A 199 -5.19 -5.18 -27.50
N PRO A 200 -6.32 -5.21 -26.76
CA PRO A 200 -6.35 -5.77 -25.41
C PRO A 200 -5.89 -7.23 -25.39
N THR A 201 -5.13 -7.60 -24.37
CA THR A 201 -4.74 -8.98 -24.09
C THR A 201 -5.68 -9.60 -23.07
N GLU A 202 -6.03 -10.87 -23.25
CA GLU A 202 -6.81 -11.64 -22.29
C GLU A 202 -6.04 -12.88 -21.85
N GLU A 203 -5.98 -13.09 -20.54
CA GLU A 203 -5.29 -14.21 -19.92
C GLU A 203 -6.17 -14.81 -18.81
N VAL A 204 -6.00 -16.11 -18.57
CA VAL A 204 -6.77 -16.84 -17.56
C VAL A 204 -5.85 -17.23 -16.41
N PHE A 205 -6.28 -16.97 -15.19
CA PHE A 205 -5.54 -17.22 -13.96
C PHE A 205 -6.34 -18.08 -12.98
N ASP A 206 -5.65 -18.89 -12.20
CA ASP A 206 -6.26 -19.68 -11.12
C ASP A 206 -6.67 -18.81 -9.94
N ALA A 207 -5.96 -17.70 -9.73
CA ALA A 207 -6.25 -16.75 -8.67
C ALA A 207 -5.84 -15.32 -9.07
N VAL A 208 -6.53 -14.34 -8.48
CA VAL A 208 -6.25 -12.91 -8.61
C VAL A 208 -6.02 -12.31 -7.23
N VAL A 209 -4.92 -11.57 -7.10
CA VAL A 209 -4.62 -10.77 -5.91
C VAL A 209 -4.74 -9.28 -6.28
N VAL A 210 -5.75 -8.61 -5.73
CA VAL A 210 -6.00 -7.19 -5.97
C VAL A 210 -5.14 -6.35 -5.04
N ALA A 211 -4.26 -5.54 -5.63
CA ALA A 211 -3.32 -4.67 -4.90
C ALA A 211 -3.19 -3.28 -5.56
N ASN A 212 -4.27 -2.72 -6.08
CA ASN A 212 -4.25 -1.46 -6.84
C ASN A 212 -4.18 -0.18 -5.98
N GLY A 213 -4.10 -0.31 -4.65
CA GLY A 213 -4.10 0.82 -3.73
C GLY A 213 -5.47 1.53 -3.62
N HIS A 214 -5.56 2.51 -2.73
CA HIS A 214 -6.81 3.22 -2.43
C HIS A 214 -6.60 4.70 -2.05
N TYR A 215 -5.48 5.30 -2.47
CA TYR A 215 -5.15 6.71 -2.25
C TYR A 215 -5.08 7.51 -3.55
N SER A 216 -5.92 7.14 -4.52
CA SER A 216 -5.93 7.76 -5.85
C SER A 216 -7.28 8.37 -6.20
N GLN A 217 -8.41 7.66 -5.99
CA GLN A 217 -9.73 8.20 -6.30
C GLN A 217 -10.19 9.17 -5.20
N PRO A 218 -10.31 10.49 -5.47
CA PRO A 218 -10.60 11.46 -4.42
C PRO A 218 -12.03 11.33 -3.90
N ARG A 219 -12.19 11.55 -2.59
CA ARG A 219 -13.50 11.61 -1.95
C ARG A 219 -13.98 13.05 -1.89
N LEU A 220 -14.87 13.42 -2.79
CA LEU A 220 -15.45 14.76 -2.83
C LEU A 220 -16.84 14.81 -2.19
N ARG A 221 -17.22 16.00 -1.74
CA ARG A 221 -18.62 16.36 -1.54
C ARG A 221 -18.94 17.41 -2.60
N ALA A 222 -19.80 17.07 -3.55
CA ALA A 222 -20.11 17.94 -4.69
C ALA A 222 -20.62 19.31 -4.21
N SER A 223 -20.01 20.39 -4.74
CA SER A 223 -20.63 21.71 -4.80
C SER A 223 -20.57 22.16 -6.25
N LYS A 224 -21.73 22.34 -6.89
CA LYS A 224 -21.83 22.54 -8.34
C LYS A 224 -21.61 24.00 -8.79
N GLU A 225 -21.39 24.94 -7.86
CA GLU A 225 -21.65 26.37 -8.13
C GLU A 225 -20.46 27.32 -7.87
N TRP A 226 -19.29 26.81 -7.49
CA TRP A 226 -18.15 27.69 -7.21
C TRP A 226 -17.41 28.07 -8.51
N ARG A 227 -17.20 29.39 -8.70
CA ARG A 227 -16.27 29.94 -9.69
C ARG A 227 -15.21 30.73 -8.94
N CYS A 228 -13.95 30.53 -9.30
CA CYS A 228 -12.84 31.31 -8.76
C CYS A 228 -13.10 32.81 -9.02
N GLY A 229 -13.03 33.63 -7.97
CA GLY A 229 -13.08 35.08 -8.09
C GLY A 229 -11.76 35.57 -8.66
N ALA A 230 -11.78 36.44 -9.66
CA ALA A 230 -10.57 37.04 -10.20
C ALA A 230 -10.01 38.07 -9.20
N GLY A 231 -9.09 37.66 -8.31
CA GLY A 231 -8.26 38.59 -7.55
C GLY A 231 -7.79 38.13 -6.16
N GLY A 232 -6.51 37.71 -6.07
CA GLY A 232 -5.65 37.81 -4.88
C GLY A 232 -5.44 36.55 -4.03
N SER A 233 -4.21 35.97 -4.10
CA SER A 233 -3.69 34.69 -3.55
C SER A 233 -4.17 34.21 -2.15
N CYS A 234 -5.40 33.72 -2.00
CA CYS A 234 -5.91 33.03 -0.82
C CYS A 234 -6.27 31.57 -1.13
N THR A 235 -5.72 30.61 -0.37
CA THR A 235 -6.03 29.18 -0.53
C THR A 235 -6.79 28.63 0.69
N ALA A 236 -7.99 28.10 0.45
CA ALA A 236 -8.78 27.41 1.47
C ALA A 236 -8.59 25.89 1.38
N THR A 237 -8.12 25.26 2.44
CA THR A 237 -7.96 23.80 2.55
C THR A 237 -9.12 23.20 3.34
N ARG A 238 -9.91 22.34 2.71
CA ARG A 238 -11.03 21.68 3.37
C ARG A 238 -10.58 20.33 3.92
N THR A 239 -10.57 20.18 5.24
CA THR A 239 -10.15 18.94 5.92
C THR A 239 -11.32 18.22 6.59
N GLY A 240 -11.29 16.88 6.55
CA GLY A 240 -12.18 16.03 7.34
C GLY A 240 -11.58 15.78 8.72
N CYS A 241 -11.98 16.53 9.74
CA CYS A 241 -11.39 16.45 11.09
C CYS A 241 -11.85 15.23 11.92
N ARG A 242 -11.73 14.01 11.38
CA ARG A 242 -11.78 12.75 12.18
C ARG A 242 -10.77 11.69 11.70
N THR A 243 -10.01 11.96 10.65
CA THR A 243 -9.23 10.95 9.90
C THR A 243 -7.79 11.39 9.70
N PRO A 244 -6.83 10.47 9.41
CA PRO A 244 -5.45 10.85 9.10
C PRO A 244 -5.36 11.62 7.79
N THR A 245 -6.42 11.68 6.99
CA THR A 245 -6.51 12.63 5.86
C THR A 245 -6.46 14.09 6.31
N ALA A 246 -6.63 14.37 7.60
CA ALA A 246 -6.32 15.67 8.20
C ALA A 246 -4.80 15.96 8.24
N THR A 247 -3.93 14.94 8.29
CA THR A 247 -2.47 15.13 8.31
C THR A 247 -1.94 15.65 6.97
N SER A 248 -2.43 15.12 5.84
CA SER A 248 -2.07 15.65 4.53
C SER A 248 -2.57 17.07 4.31
N GLY A 249 -3.72 17.42 4.89
CA GLY A 249 -4.24 18.80 4.84
C GLY A 249 -3.32 19.80 5.54
N LEU A 250 -2.73 19.39 6.67
CA LEU A 250 -1.78 20.22 7.40
C LEU A 250 -0.42 20.31 6.70
N ASP A 251 0.09 19.20 6.14
CA ASP A 251 1.34 19.23 5.38
C ASP A 251 1.24 20.10 4.12
N ILE A 252 0.14 19.98 3.38
CA ILE A 252 -0.11 20.84 2.20
C ILE A 252 -0.23 22.30 2.64
N ALA A 253 -0.92 22.58 3.74
CA ALA A 253 -0.99 23.94 4.26
C ALA A 253 0.39 24.51 4.59
N LEU A 254 1.28 23.71 5.21
CA LEU A 254 2.66 24.09 5.50
C LEU A 254 3.47 24.40 4.23
N ASP A 255 3.34 23.57 3.20
CA ASP A 255 4.01 23.80 1.90
C ASP A 255 3.52 25.10 1.24
N LEU A 256 2.24 25.45 1.46
CA LEU A 256 1.63 26.67 0.93
C LEU A 256 2.00 27.94 1.70
N LEU A 257 2.39 27.86 2.98
CA LEU A 257 2.72 29.06 3.78
C LEU A 257 3.86 29.89 3.20
N GLY A 258 4.78 29.27 2.46
CA GLY A 258 5.89 29.96 1.81
C GLY A 258 5.53 30.69 0.52
N VAL A 259 4.33 30.47 -0.03
CA VAL A 259 3.95 30.96 -1.37
C VAL A 259 2.58 31.64 -1.44
N ALA A 260 1.65 31.30 -0.54
CA ALA A 260 0.30 31.87 -0.50
C ALA A 260 0.25 33.11 0.41
N ARG A 261 -0.56 34.11 0.05
CA ARG A 261 -0.77 35.29 0.90
C ARG A 261 -1.45 34.90 2.21
N GLU A 262 -2.50 34.09 2.13
CA GLU A 262 -3.24 33.56 3.27
C GLU A 262 -3.62 32.08 3.03
N VAL A 263 -3.57 31.29 4.10
CA VAL A 263 -3.95 29.87 4.12
C VAL A 263 -5.05 29.66 5.16
N HIS A 264 -6.19 29.14 4.72
CA HIS A 264 -7.35 28.91 5.58
C HIS A 264 -7.64 27.42 5.69
N LEU A 265 -7.40 26.84 6.87
CA LEU A 265 -7.79 25.47 7.21
C LEU A 265 -9.25 25.44 7.64
N ALA A 266 -10.04 24.51 7.09
CA ALA A 266 -11.41 24.26 7.54
C ALA A 266 -11.54 22.86 8.14
N ALA A 267 -12.11 22.76 9.34
CA ALA A 267 -12.23 21.52 10.09
C ALA A 267 -13.68 21.14 10.44
N LYS A 268 -14.00 19.84 10.41
CA LYS A 268 -15.33 19.35 10.80
C LYS A 268 -15.65 19.54 12.28
N SER A 269 -14.66 19.40 13.14
CA SER A 269 -14.75 19.61 14.58
C SER A 269 -13.59 20.52 14.97
N MET A 270 -13.88 21.66 15.58
CA MET A 270 -12.85 22.58 16.05
C MET A 270 -12.08 21.99 17.23
N GLU A 271 -12.80 21.35 18.16
CA GLU A 271 -12.20 20.67 19.32
C GLU A 271 -11.14 19.63 18.89
N LEU A 272 -11.44 18.82 17.88
CA LEU A 272 -10.49 17.81 17.38
C LEU A 272 -9.38 18.43 16.51
N ALA A 273 -9.57 19.63 15.98
CA ALA A 273 -8.61 20.30 15.12
C ALA A 273 -7.59 21.13 15.88
N THR A 274 -7.93 21.63 17.07
CA THR A 274 -7.06 22.44 17.92
C THR A 274 -6.07 21.57 18.68
N THR A 275 -5.24 20.82 17.96
CA THR A 275 -4.13 20.06 18.55
C THR A 275 -3.00 21.02 18.99
N PRO A 276 -2.04 20.57 19.82
CA PRO A 276 -0.89 21.39 20.16
C PRO A 276 -0.08 21.85 18.93
N ALA A 277 0.13 20.95 17.95
CA ALA A 277 0.77 21.32 16.69
C ALA A 277 0.03 22.43 15.95
N VAL A 278 -1.30 22.31 15.77
CA VAL A 278 -2.09 23.35 15.08
C VAL A 278 -2.06 24.67 15.86
N SER A 279 -2.16 24.62 17.18
CA SER A 279 -2.07 25.82 18.04
C SER A 279 -0.72 26.53 17.89
N LYS A 280 0.40 25.79 17.87
CA LYS A 280 1.74 26.37 17.62
C LYS A 280 1.84 26.98 16.23
N LEU A 281 1.30 26.31 15.21
CA LEU A 281 1.29 26.81 13.84
C LEU A 281 0.54 28.13 13.72
N LEU A 282 -0.67 28.21 14.30
CA LEU A 282 -1.49 29.43 14.29
C LEU A 282 -0.80 30.57 15.07
N ALA A 283 -0.09 30.27 16.15
CA ALA A 283 0.65 31.27 16.91
C ALA A 283 1.90 31.79 16.17
N LYS A 284 2.55 30.93 15.37
CA LYS A 284 3.78 31.27 14.64
C LYS A 284 3.51 31.95 13.29
N HIS A 285 2.46 31.53 12.59
CA HIS A 285 2.17 31.97 11.22
C HIS A 285 0.93 32.86 11.19
N ALA A 286 1.14 34.17 11.12
CA ALA A 286 0.05 35.16 11.09
C ALA A 286 -0.88 35.03 9.87
N ASN A 287 -0.40 34.41 8.80
CA ASN A 287 -1.16 34.15 7.56
C ASN A 287 -1.82 32.75 7.52
N LEU A 288 -1.82 32.02 8.64
CA LEU A 288 -2.54 30.75 8.78
C LEU A 288 -3.78 30.95 9.66
N HIS A 289 -4.94 30.52 9.16
CA HIS A 289 -6.20 30.65 9.88
C HIS A 289 -6.93 29.31 9.97
N LEU A 290 -7.58 29.04 11.11
CA LEU A 290 -8.40 27.86 11.32
C LEU A 290 -9.88 28.26 11.45
N HIS A 291 -10.72 27.59 10.67
CA HIS A 291 -12.15 27.83 10.55
C HIS A 291 -12.94 26.55 10.82
N PRO A 292 -14.21 26.66 11.27
CA PRO A 292 -15.11 25.53 11.28
C PRO A 292 -15.41 25.05 9.86
N HIS A 293 -16.22 24.01 9.74
CA HIS A 293 -16.44 23.38 8.44
C HIS A 293 -17.03 24.37 7.42
N VAL A 294 -16.57 24.27 6.17
CA VAL A 294 -17.16 25.00 5.06
C VAL A 294 -18.63 24.62 4.95
N ALA A 295 -19.50 25.63 5.08
CA ALA A 295 -20.94 25.53 4.93
C ALA A 295 -21.33 25.64 3.45
N ARG A 296 -20.75 26.60 2.73
CA ARG A 296 -21.06 26.83 1.31
C ARG A 296 -19.88 27.46 0.56
N LEU A 297 -19.72 27.06 -0.69
CA LEU A 297 -18.91 27.81 -1.66
C LEU A 297 -19.83 28.73 -2.46
N CYS A 298 -19.54 30.02 -2.45
CA CYS A 298 -20.36 31.06 -3.07
C CYS A 298 -19.94 31.30 -4.52
N ALA A 299 -20.89 31.64 -5.38
CA ALA A 299 -20.65 31.88 -6.81
C ALA A 299 -19.75 33.10 -7.09
N ASP A 300 -19.62 34.01 -6.12
CA ASP A 300 -18.76 35.19 -6.16
C ASP A 300 -17.31 34.91 -5.71
N GLY A 301 -16.93 33.64 -5.53
CA GLY A 301 -15.58 33.23 -5.13
C GLY A 301 -15.38 33.15 -3.62
N ARG A 302 -16.38 33.47 -2.79
CA ARG A 302 -16.25 33.38 -1.33
C ARG A 302 -16.47 31.96 -0.79
N VAL A 303 -15.82 31.66 0.33
CA VAL A 303 -16.00 30.46 1.15
C VAL A 303 -16.69 30.87 2.43
N ALA A 304 -17.92 30.39 2.65
CA ALA A 304 -18.69 30.63 3.86
C ALA A 304 -18.55 29.45 4.82
N PHE A 305 -18.24 29.74 6.07
CA PHE A 305 -18.05 28.76 7.13
C PHE A 305 -19.28 28.67 8.04
N ALA A 306 -19.34 27.61 8.86
CA ALA A 306 -20.50 27.32 9.69
C ALA A 306 -20.77 28.32 10.82
N ASP A 307 -19.78 29.14 11.19
CA ASP A 307 -19.93 30.23 12.16
C ASP A 307 -20.43 31.54 11.53
N GLY A 308 -20.70 31.54 10.22
CA GLY A 308 -21.14 32.72 9.46
C GLY A 308 -19.98 33.57 8.92
N SER A 309 -18.73 33.28 9.30
CA SER A 309 -17.57 33.95 8.72
C SER A 309 -17.43 33.59 7.22
N CYS A 310 -16.86 34.51 6.45
CA CYS A 310 -16.68 34.37 5.01
C CYS A 310 -15.32 34.92 4.59
N VAL A 311 -14.62 34.20 3.71
CA VAL A 311 -13.35 34.64 3.14
C VAL A 311 -13.38 34.56 1.62
N ALA A 312 -12.73 35.48 0.93
CA ALA A 312 -12.47 35.34 -0.50
C ALA A 312 -11.32 34.33 -0.70
N ALA A 313 -11.45 33.43 -1.66
CA ALA A 313 -10.40 32.45 -1.98
C ALA A 313 -10.24 32.29 -3.49
N ASP A 314 -9.00 32.21 -3.97
CA ASP A 314 -8.73 31.87 -5.38
C ASP A 314 -8.72 30.36 -5.59
N ALA A 315 -8.35 29.60 -4.57
CA ALA A 315 -8.22 28.15 -4.66
C ALA A 315 -8.86 27.46 -3.45
N VAL A 316 -9.53 26.35 -3.72
CA VAL A 316 -10.02 25.43 -2.70
C VAL A 316 -9.39 24.05 -2.93
N VAL A 317 -8.62 23.58 -1.95
CA VAL A 317 -7.97 22.26 -2.00
C VAL A 317 -8.72 21.29 -1.09
N TYR A 318 -9.23 20.20 -1.66
CA TYR A 318 -9.98 19.17 -0.93
C TYR A 318 -9.02 18.12 -0.34
N CYS A 319 -8.76 18.23 0.95
CA CYS A 319 -7.99 17.25 1.73
C CYS A 319 -8.94 16.30 2.47
N THR A 320 -9.95 15.78 1.75
CA THR A 320 -11.08 15.02 2.30
C THR A 320 -10.93 13.51 2.17
N GLY A 321 -9.75 13.04 1.76
CA GLY A 321 -9.42 11.63 1.61
C GLY A 321 -9.84 11.05 0.27
N TYR A 322 -9.93 9.73 0.24
CA TYR A 322 -10.12 8.94 -0.96
C TYR A 322 -11.24 7.93 -0.78
N VAL A 323 -11.69 7.34 -1.89
CA VAL A 323 -12.62 6.21 -1.90
C VAL A 323 -11.95 4.96 -2.46
N TYR A 324 -12.35 3.79 -1.96
CA TYR A 324 -12.01 2.53 -2.64
C TYR A 324 -12.68 2.50 -4.02
N SER A 325 -11.92 2.08 -5.02
CA SER A 325 -12.41 2.01 -6.41
C SER A 325 -11.75 0.83 -7.11
N PHE A 326 -12.58 -0.09 -7.59
CA PHE A 326 -12.17 -1.29 -8.31
C PHE A 326 -12.96 -1.41 -9.63
N PRO A 327 -12.91 -0.41 -10.52
CA PRO A 327 -13.78 -0.34 -11.71
C PRO A 327 -13.51 -1.48 -12.72
N PHE A 328 -12.35 -2.13 -12.60
CA PHE A 328 -11.97 -3.28 -13.42
C PHE A 328 -12.52 -4.61 -12.87
N LEU A 329 -12.99 -4.67 -11.61
CA LEU A 329 -13.29 -5.93 -10.95
C LEU A 329 -14.78 -6.24 -10.97
N ASP A 330 -15.16 -7.29 -11.71
CA ASP A 330 -16.52 -7.81 -11.81
C ASP A 330 -16.61 -9.13 -11.02
N THR A 331 -17.24 -9.05 -9.85
CA THR A 331 -17.43 -10.20 -8.94
C THR A 331 -18.86 -10.73 -8.97
N GLY A 332 -19.74 -10.23 -9.83
CA GLY A 332 -21.17 -10.54 -9.78
C GLY A 332 -21.85 -10.13 -8.46
N GLY A 333 -21.30 -9.14 -7.75
CA GLY A 333 -21.82 -8.65 -6.47
C GLY A 333 -21.26 -9.34 -5.23
N ALA A 334 -20.34 -10.31 -5.36
CA ALA A 334 -19.71 -10.97 -4.22
C ALA A 334 -18.77 -10.05 -3.41
N VAL A 335 -18.32 -8.94 -4.01
CA VAL A 335 -17.60 -7.85 -3.32
C VAL A 335 -18.20 -6.53 -3.73
N THR A 336 -18.62 -5.72 -2.76
CA THR A 336 -19.16 -4.37 -2.95
C THR A 336 -18.30 -3.32 -2.24
N VAL A 337 -18.45 -2.07 -2.67
CA VAL A 337 -17.91 -0.89 -1.99
C VAL A 337 -19.08 0.02 -1.61
N GLU A 338 -19.47 0.01 -0.34
CA GLU A 338 -20.64 0.74 0.18
C GLU A 338 -20.23 1.64 1.33
N ASP A 339 -20.56 2.94 1.28
CA ASP A 339 -20.06 3.96 2.21
C ASP A 339 -18.55 3.83 2.48
N ASN A 340 -17.73 3.56 1.45
CA ASN A 340 -16.28 3.33 1.58
C ASN A 340 -15.87 2.12 2.44
N ARG A 341 -16.75 1.14 2.62
CA ARG A 341 -16.45 -0.20 3.14
C ARG A 341 -16.34 -1.17 1.98
N VAL A 342 -15.21 -1.87 1.87
CA VAL A 342 -15.02 -3.00 0.94
C VAL A 342 -15.43 -4.27 1.67
N GLY A 343 -16.38 -5.03 1.10
CA GLY A 343 -16.85 -6.25 1.75
C GLY A 343 -17.80 -7.10 0.89
N PRO A 344 -18.13 -8.31 1.36
CA PRO A 344 -17.59 -8.89 2.57
C PRO A 344 -16.14 -9.38 2.42
N LEU A 345 -15.30 -9.14 3.44
CA LEU A 345 -13.88 -9.56 3.43
C LEU A 345 -13.48 -10.19 4.76
N PHE A 346 -13.30 -11.51 4.78
CA PHE A 346 -12.70 -12.21 5.90
C PHE A 346 -11.32 -11.61 6.18
N VAL A 347 -11.17 -11.10 7.41
CA VAL A 347 -9.94 -10.48 7.91
C VAL A 347 -9.32 -9.49 6.91
N HIS A 348 -10.18 -8.71 6.25
CA HIS A 348 -9.85 -7.69 5.26
C HIS A 348 -9.00 -8.20 4.06
N THR A 349 -9.06 -9.50 3.77
CA THR A 349 -8.18 -10.15 2.78
C THR A 349 -8.96 -11.01 1.78
N PHE A 350 -9.87 -11.87 2.25
CA PHE A 350 -10.52 -12.87 1.39
C PHE A 350 -12.04 -12.66 1.32
N PRO A 351 -12.63 -12.48 0.13
CA PRO A 351 -14.08 -12.57 -0.04
C PRO A 351 -14.54 -14.01 0.22
N PRO A 352 -15.40 -14.28 1.21
CA PRO A 352 -15.69 -15.65 1.64
C PRO A 352 -16.12 -16.60 0.51
N SER A 353 -16.99 -16.15 -0.39
CA SER A 353 -17.55 -16.95 -1.50
C SER A 353 -16.60 -17.14 -2.68
N LEU A 354 -15.50 -16.37 -2.75
CA LEU A 354 -14.52 -16.44 -3.85
C LEU A 354 -13.13 -16.88 -3.36
N ALA A 355 -12.98 -17.17 -2.07
CA ALA A 355 -11.71 -17.55 -1.48
C ALA A 355 -11.32 -18.99 -1.85
N PRO A 356 -10.03 -19.28 -2.11
CA PRO A 356 -8.90 -18.34 -2.12
C PRO A 356 -8.63 -17.72 -3.50
N SER A 357 -9.46 -18.00 -4.51
CA SER A 357 -9.23 -17.57 -5.90
C SER A 357 -9.23 -16.05 -6.10
N LEU A 358 -9.92 -15.29 -5.24
CA LEU A 358 -9.80 -13.83 -5.16
C LEU A 358 -9.30 -13.42 -3.78
N SER A 359 -8.37 -12.48 -3.73
CA SER A 359 -7.87 -11.90 -2.48
C SER A 359 -7.43 -10.46 -2.66
N PHE A 360 -7.29 -9.73 -1.56
CA PHE A 360 -6.93 -8.32 -1.53
C PHE A 360 -5.73 -8.08 -0.63
N VAL A 361 -4.82 -7.21 -1.07
CA VAL A 361 -3.72 -6.69 -0.25
C VAL A 361 -3.86 -5.18 -0.11
N GLY A 362 -3.77 -4.71 1.13
CA GLY A 362 -3.76 -3.29 1.46
C GLY A 362 -5.13 -2.63 1.37
N VAL A 363 -6.21 -3.38 1.58
CA VAL A 363 -7.51 -2.76 1.91
C VAL A 363 -7.46 -2.04 3.26
N PRO A 364 -6.85 -2.58 4.34
CA PRO A 364 -6.84 -1.90 5.62
C PRO A 364 -6.13 -0.54 5.64
N MET A 365 -6.74 0.42 6.32
CA MET A 365 -6.19 1.77 6.55
C MET A 365 -5.45 1.86 7.90
N ARG A 366 -4.52 2.82 7.99
CA ARG A 366 -3.74 3.13 9.20
C ARG A 366 -2.95 1.94 9.77
N VAL A 367 -2.43 1.11 8.87
CA VAL A 367 -1.57 -0.03 9.21
C VAL A 367 -0.09 0.32 9.09
N PHE A 368 0.77 -0.50 9.69
CA PHE A 368 2.22 -0.40 9.51
C PHE A 368 2.62 -0.94 8.14
N VAL A 369 2.94 -0.04 7.22
CA VAL A 369 3.36 -0.37 5.86
C VAL A 369 4.90 -0.31 5.81
N PRO A 370 5.62 -1.30 5.24
CA PRO A 370 5.12 -2.43 4.48
C PRO A 370 4.76 -3.68 5.30
N TRP A 371 5.14 -3.76 6.58
CA TRP A 371 5.06 -4.96 7.42
C TRP A 371 3.70 -5.68 7.39
N PHE A 372 2.59 -4.95 7.52
CA PHE A 372 1.26 -5.54 7.49
C PHE A 372 0.88 -6.07 6.09
N LEU A 373 1.32 -5.40 5.03
CA LEU A 373 1.07 -5.85 3.66
C LEU A 373 1.89 -7.10 3.32
N GLU A 374 3.11 -7.17 3.83
CA GLU A 374 3.93 -8.38 3.80
C GLU A 374 3.22 -9.53 4.51
N ALA A 375 2.59 -9.27 5.65
CA ALA A 375 1.80 -10.27 6.37
C ALA A 375 0.61 -10.78 5.54
N GLN A 376 -0.16 -9.88 4.92
CA GLN A 376 -1.25 -10.26 4.01
C GLN A 376 -0.73 -11.08 2.83
N ALA A 377 0.36 -10.64 2.20
CA ALA A 377 1.00 -11.30 1.08
C ALA A 377 1.43 -12.74 1.42
N ARG A 378 2.16 -12.90 2.52
CA ARG A 378 2.65 -14.21 2.98
C ARG A 378 1.51 -15.16 3.27
N ARG A 379 0.44 -14.66 3.90
CA ARG A 379 -0.76 -15.46 4.16
C ARG A 379 -1.41 -15.93 2.86
N ILE A 380 -1.65 -15.02 1.91
CA ILE A 380 -2.23 -15.34 0.61
C ILE A 380 -1.38 -16.39 -0.10
N ALA A 381 -0.06 -16.20 -0.17
CA ALA A 381 0.85 -17.15 -0.78
C ALA A 381 0.79 -18.54 -0.13
N ARG A 382 0.72 -18.61 1.21
CA ARG A 382 0.60 -19.89 1.93
C ARG A 382 -0.72 -20.60 1.65
N VAL A 383 -1.82 -19.85 1.60
CA VAL A 383 -3.15 -20.40 1.28
C VAL A 383 -3.17 -20.93 -0.16
N LEU A 384 -2.71 -20.13 -1.12
CA LEU A 384 -2.65 -20.53 -2.54
C LEU A 384 -1.69 -21.72 -2.78
N ALA A 385 -0.63 -21.84 -1.98
CA ALA A 385 0.28 -22.98 -2.01
C ALA A 385 -0.26 -24.23 -1.28
N GLY A 386 -1.47 -24.19 -0.71
CA GLY A 386 -2.03 -25.29 0.08
C GLY A 386 -1.33 -25.54 1.42
N ARG A 387 -0.49 -24.60 1.87
CA ARG A 387 0.29 -24.67 3.13
C ARG A 387 -0.45 -24.10 4.33
N ALA A 388 -1.57 -23.41 4.10
CA ALA A 388 -2.46 -22.90 5.13
C ALA A 388 -3.91 -23.09 4.69
N ALA A 389 -4.78 -23.52 5.61
CA ALA A 389 -6.20 -23.66 5.35
C ALA A 389 -6.95 -22.37 5.67
N LEU A 390 -8.02 -22.10 4.91
CA LEU A 390 -9.05 -21.14 5.29
C LEU A 390 -10.17 -21.86 6.05
N PRO A 391 -10.85 -21.19 7.00
CA PRO A 391 -12.09 -21.71 7.56
C PRO A 391 -13.16 -21.90 6.47
N PRO A 392 -14.20 -22.71 6.73
CA PRO A 392 -15.39 -22.76 5.89
C PRO A 392 -15.97 -21.36 5.62
N GLU A 393 -16.62 -21.20 4.47
CA GLU A 393 -17.23 -19.93 4.05
C GLU A 393 -18.19 -19.36 5.11
N GLU A 394 -19.02 -20.20 5.71
CA GLU A 394 -19.96 -19.80 6.74
C GLU A 394 -19.26 -19.20 7.98
N ASP A 395 -18.12 -19.78 8.38
CA ASP A 395 -17.33 -19.31 9.51
C ASP A 395 -16.66 -17.97 9.19
N MET A 396 -16.18 -17.82 7.96
CA MET A 396 -15.62 -16.55 7.47
C MET A 396 -16.66 -15.43 7.49
N LEU A 397 -17.86 -15.70 6.98
CA LEU A 397 -18.99 -14.77 7.00
C LEU A 397 -19.48 -14.46 8.43
N ARG A 398 -19.49 -15.46 9.33
CA ARG A 398 -19.88 -15.27 10.72
C ARG A 398 -18.90 -14.33 11.43
N ALA A 399 -17.60 -14.57 11.30
CA ALA A 399 -16.57 -13.73 11.90
C ALA A 399 -16.65 -12.27 11.41
N GLU A 400 -16.97 -12.08 10.13
CA GLU A 400 -17.14 -10.74 9.56
C GLU A 400 -18.39 -10.01 10.09
N ARG A 401 -19.54 -10.70 10.15
CA ARG A 401 -20.76 -10.13 10.75
C ARG A 401 -20.55 -9.75 12.21
N GLU A 402 -19.79 -10.54 12.97
CA GLU A 402 -19.43 -10.25 14.35
C GLU A 402 -18.55 -9.00 14.47
N ASP A 403 -17.53 -8.84 13.62
CA ASP A 403 -16.71 -7.62 13.57
C ASP A 403 -17.56 -6.38 13.23
N TYR A 404 -18.44 -6.48 12.23
CA TYR A 404 -19.32 -5.37 11.85
C TYR A 404 -20.26 -4.95 12.97
N ARG A 405 -20.88 -5.91 13.66
CA ARG A 405 -21.72 -5.64 14.84
C ARG A 405 -20.93 -5.01 15.97
N ALA A 406 -19.71 -5.49 16.25
CA ALA A 406 -18.86 -4.92 17.29
C ALA A 406 -18.51 -3.46 17.00
N ARG A 407 -18.18 -3.12 15.74
CA ARG A 407 -17.91 -1.74 15.32
C ARG A 407 -19.14 -0.83 15.39
N GLU A 408 -20.30 -1.36 15.01
CA GLU A 408 -21.57 -0.64 15.09
C GLU A 408 -21.96 -0.33 16.55
N MET A 409 -21.86 -1.33 17.44
CA MET A 409 -22.07 -1.12 18.89
C MET A 409 -21.10 -0.10 19.48
N ALA A 410 -19.90 0.02 18.91
CA ALA A 410 -18.93 1.04 19.29
C ALA A 410 -19.17 2.43 18.65
N GLY A 411 -20.28 2.60 17.91
CA GLY A 411 -20.68 3.87 17.31
C GLY A 411 -19.86 4.28 16.08
N LEU A 412 -19.16 3.34 15.43
CA LEU A 412 -18.35 3.63 14.25
C LEU A 412 -19.19 3.60 12.96
N PRO A 413 -19.18 4.68 12.17
CA PRO A 413 -19.76 4.66 10.83
C PRO A 413 -19.12 3.60 9.93
N ALA A 414 -19.91 3.02 9.01
CA ALA A 414 -19.50 1.94 8.12
C ALA A 414 -18.20 2.22 7.33
N ARG A 415 -18.00 3.48 6.92
CA ARG A 415 -16.77 3.96 6.24
C ARG A 415 -15.45 3.71 6.96
N TYR A 416 -15.48 3.37 8.25
CA TYR A 416 -14.29 3.04 9.04
C TYR A 416 -14.12 1.54 9.29
N SER A 417 -14.91 0.68 8.64
CA SER A 417 -14.78 -0.77 8.80
C SER A 417 -13.42 -1.32 8.38
N ASN A 418 -12.78 -0.70 7.40
CA ASN A 418 -11.42 -1.06 7.00
C ASN A 418 -10.34 -0.23 7.71
N ASP A 419 -10.71 0.67 8.63
CA ASP A 419 -9.75 1.36 9.49
C ASP A 419 -9.51 0.51 10.75
N ILE A 420 -8.43 -0.27 10.73
CA ILE A 420 -8.05 -1.15 11.84
C ILE A 420 -7.04 -0.49 12.79
N GLY A 421 -6.37 0.57 12.34
CA GLY A 421 -5.43 1.33 13.17
C GLY A 421 -6.10 2.26 14.17
N LEU A 422 -7.29 2.80 13.86
CA LEU A 422 -8.06 3.67 14.78
C LEU A 422 -8.52 2.98 16.05
N PHE A 423 -8.77 1.66 15.99
CA PHE A 423 -9.44 0.95 17.07
C PHE A 423 -8.50 0.04 17.86
N LYS A 424 -7.57 -0.69 17.23
CA LYS A 424 -6.75 -1.70 17.92
C LYS A 424 -5.41 -1.97 17.20
N SER A 425 -4.31 -1.34 17.63
CA SER A 425 -2.95 -1.79 17.26
C SER A 425 -2.71 -3.27 17.62
N SER A 426 -3.41 -3.76 18.65
CA SER A 426 -3.46 -5.17 19.03
C SER A 426 -4.14 -6.08 18.01
N GLU A 427 -5.08 -5.59 17.18
CA GLU A 427 -5.65 -6.36 16.06
C GLU A 427 -4.64 -6.53 14.94
N ILE A 428 -3.87 -5.48 14.63
CA ILE A 428 -2.79 -5.56 13.63
C ILE A 428 -1.77 -6.62 14.07
N ARG A 429 -1.26 -6.53 15.31
CA ARG A 429 -0.33 -7.53 15.86
C ARG A 429 -0.98 -8.91 15.99
N GLY A 430 -2.24 -8.98 16.39
CA GLY A 430 -3.00 -10.22 16.50
C GLY A 430 -3.17 -10.92 15.15
N PHE A 431 -3.43 -10.17 14.08
CA PHE A 431 -3.47 -10.69 12.71
C PHE A 431 -2.13 -11.30 12.32
N VAL A 432 -1.03 -10.54 12.49
CA VAL A 432 0.30 -11.00 12.08
C VAL A 432 0.68 -12.28 12.84
N ARG A 433 0.54 -12.29 14.17
CA ARG A 433 0.82 -13.46 15.01
C ARG A 433 -0.04 -14.67 14.70
N LYS A 434 -1.32 -14.46 14.41
CA LYS A 434 -2.26 -15.57 14.16
C LYS A 434 -2.05 -16.21 12.79
N TYR A 435 -1.70 -15.42 11.77
CA TYR A 435 -1.78 -15.87 10.38
C TYR A 435 -0.45 -15.94 9.64
N THR A 436 0.64 -15.50 10.26
CA THR A 436 1.95 -15.47 9.63
C THR A 436 3.04 -15.89 10.61
N ASP A 437 4.23 -16.14 10.07
CA ASP A 437 5.46 -16.37 10.82
C ASP A 437 6.32 -15.10 10.93
N LEU A 438 5.78 -13.94 10.56
CA LEU A 438 6.52 -12.70 10.66
C LEU A 438 6.81 -12.39 12.12
N PRO A 439 8.05 -11.98 12.45
CA PRO A 439 8.34 -11.49 13.78
C PRO A 439 7.50 -10.25 14.08
N ASP A 440 7.12 -10.09 15.34
CA ASP A 440 6.54 -8.86 15.84
C ASP A 440 7.52 -7.69 15.58
N MET A 441 6.97 -6.50 15.36
CA MET A 441 7.79 -5.30 15.26
C MET A 441 8.56 -5.11 16.57
N GLU A 442 9.87 -4.92 16.46
CA GLU A 442 10.77 -4.73 17.60
C GLU A 442 10.28 -3.59 18.51
N ASP A 443 10.38 -3.78 19.83
CA ASP A 443 9.84 -2.82 20.80
C ASP A 443 10.43 -1.41 20.64
N TRP A 444 11.73 -1.30 20.33
CA TRP A 444 12.38 -0.01 20.09
C TRP A 444 11.85 0.70 18.82
N LYS A 445 11.45 -0.05 17.77
CA LYS A 445 10.81 0.53 16.57
C LYS A 445 9.40 1.02 16.89
N MET A 446 8.70 0.31 17.76
CA MET A 446 7.37 0.69 18.22
C MET A 446 7.44 1.94 19.11
N GLU A 447 8.40 2.02 20.03
CA GLU A 447 8.69 3.22 20.81
C GLU A 447 9.06 4.40 19.90
N LEU A 448 9.97 4.20 18.95
CA LEU A 448 10.35 5.19 17.95
C LEU A 448 9.11 5.70 17.16
N PHE A 449 8.26 4.80 16.68
CA PHE A 449 7.04 5.16 15.95
C PHE A 449 6.08 5.99 16.81
N LEU A 450 5.79 5.54 18.04
CA LEU A 450 4.85 6.22 18.93
C LEU A 450 5.38 7.58 19.37
N THR A 451 6.67 7.69 19.69
CA THR A 451 7.32 8.97 20.02
C THR A 451 7.32 9.91 18.83
N ALA A 452 7.67 9.45 17.63
CA ALA A 452 7.60 10.26 16.41
C ALA A 452 6.17 10.75 16.12
N PHE A 453 5.16 9.89 16.34
CA PHE A 453 3.76 10.26 16.18
C PHE A 453 3.30 11.28 17.23
N GLY A 454 3.75 11.15 18.48
CA GLY A 454 3.54 12.15 19.54
C GLY A 454 4.15 13.50 19.16
N ASN A 455 5.44 13.50 18.82
CA ASN A 455 6.17 14.69 18.36
C ASN A 455 5.47 15.37 17.17
N MET A 456 4.96 14.59 16.23
CA MET A 456 4.21 15.08 15.07
C MET A 456 2.89 15.77 15.44
N ASN A 457 2.22 15.31 16.50
CA ASN A 457 0.99 15.94 17.02
C ASN A 457 1.29 17.16 17.90
N ASP A 458 2.51 17.24 18.44
CA ASP A 458 2.97 18.35 19.27
C ASP A 458 3.59 19.50 18.46
N ASP A 459 4.33 19.18 17.41
CA ASP A 459 5.01 20.13 16.52
C ASP A 459 5.06 19.57 15.10
N ARG A 460 4.25 20.13 14.19
CA ARG A 460 4.20 19.64 12.81
C ARG A 460 5.39 20.08 11.97
N GLU A 461 6.03 21.20 12.29
CA GLU A 461 7.07 21.77 11.42
C GLU A 461 8.40 21.06 11.59
N THR A 462 8.76 20.69 12.83
CA THR A 462 10.12 20.26 13.14
C THR A 462 10.24 18.80 13.57
N PHE A 463 9.13 18.06 13.76
CA PHE A 463 9.20 16.69 14.28
C PHE A 463 10.09 15.75 13.45
N GLN A 464 10.18 15.96 12.14
CA GLN A 464 10.98 15.13 11.23
C GLN A 464 12.50 15.32 11.39
N ASP A 465 12.90 16.39 12.06
CA ASP A 465 14.31 16.77 12.22
C ASP A 465 14.80 16.59 13.67
N ARG A 466 13.94 16.07 14.55
CA ARG A 466 14.29 15.68 15.92
C ARG A 466 15.09 14.39 15.97
N ASP A 467 16.07 14.33 16.87
CA ASP A 467 16.89 13.14 17.15
C ASP A 467 16.92 12.73 18.63
N ASP A 468 16.15 13.40 19.48
CA ASP A 468 16.17 13.29 20.94
C ASP A 468 15.38 12.09 21.50
N TYR A 469 15.51 10.93 20.85
CA TYR A 469 14.83 9.71 21.25
C TYR A 469 15.49 9.04 22.47
N GLY A 470 14.69 8.29 23.22
CA GLY A 470 15.13 7.56 24.41
C GLY A 470 16.25 6.55 24.14
N GLU A 471 16.90 6.12 25.22
CA GLU A 471 18.05 5.21 25.16
C GLU A 471 17.73 3.88 24.45
N ASN A 472 16.55 3.31 24.69
CA ASN A 472 16.11 2.08 24.03
C ASN A 472 16.07 2.22 22.49
N VAL A 473 15.56 3.35 21.98
CA VAL A 473 15.56 3.66 20.54
C VAL A 473 16.99 3.82 20.02
N ARG A 474 17.86 4.53 20.75
CA ARG A 474 19.25 4.76 20.37
C ARG A 474 20.02 3.44 20.26
N GLU A 475 19.93 2.58 21.27
CA GLU A 475 20.58 1.26 21.28
C GLU A 475 19.98 0.29 20.25
N GLY A 476 18.66 0.30 20.09
CA GLY A 476 17.97 -0.47 19.06
C GLY A 476 18.42 -0.08 17.65
N PHE A 477 18.49 1.22 17.38
CA PHE A 477 18.96 1.76 16.10
C PHE A 477 20.40 1.34 15.78
N GLN A 478 21.32 1.40 16.75
CA GLN A 478 22.71 0.98 16.53
C GLN A 478 22.82 -0.52 16.19
N ARG A 479 22.10 -1.38 16.92
CA ARG A 479 22.04 -2.83 16.64
C ARG A 479 21.44 -3.12 15.27
N TRP A 480 20.36 -2.40 14.94
CA TRP A 480 19.70 -2.52 13.65
C TRP A 480 20.61 -2.07 12.51
N LEU A 481 21.27 -0.92 12.61
CA LEU A 481 22.15 -0.41 11.56
C LEU A 481 23.31 -1.37 11.27
N ALA A 482 23.92 -1.93 12.33
CA ALA A 482 25.02 -2.89 12.22
C ALA A 482 24.63 -4.19 11.47
N SER A 483 23.40 -4.66 11.64
CA SER A 483 22.92 -5.91 11.03
C SER A 483 22.23 -5.68 9.67
N ALA A 484 21.36 -4.68 9.60
CA ALA A 484 20.54 -4.37 8.44
C ALA A 484 21.36 -3.87 7.25
N GLY A 485 22.42 -3.08 7.49
CA GLY A 485 23.28 -2.58 6.42
C GLY A 485 23.98 -3.71 5.64
N ALA A 486 24.52 -4.69 6.37
CA ALA A 486 25.16 -5.86 5.78
C ALA A 486 24.15 -6.74 5.02
N GLN A 487 22.97 -6.96 5.60
CA GLN A 487 21.88 -7.71 4.95
C GLN A 487 21.42 -7.04 3.65
N TYR A 488 21.24 -5.72 3.67
CA TYR A 488 20.86 -4.96 2.49
C TYR A 488 21.89 -5.10 1.37
N GLN A 489 23.17 -4.92 1.70
CA GLN A 489 24.22 -4.99 0.70
C GLN A 489 24.34 -6.41 0.12
N ALA A 490 24.28 -7.43 0.97
CA ALA A 490 24.27 -8.83 0.52
C ALA A 490 23.09 -9.15 -0.41
N ALA A 491 21.89 -8.61 -0.13
CA ALA A 491 20.72 -8.79 -0.98
C ALA A 491 20.88 -8.13 -2.36
N ILE A 492 21.50 -6.95 -2.41
CA ILE A 492 21.79 -6.26 -3.67
C ILE A 492 22.88 -6.98 -4.48
N ASP A 493 23.93 -7.46 -3.81
CA ASP A 493 25.01 -8.19 -4.48
C ASP A 493 24.51 -9.54 -5.03
N ALA A 494 23.64 -10.23 -4.30
CA ALA A 494 23.01 -11.47 -4.74
C ALA A 494 22.14 -11.29 -6.01
N ALA A 495 21.51 -10.14 -6.19
CA ALA A 495 20.71 -9.84 -7.37
C ALA A 495 21.52 -9.62 -8.65
N GLN A 496 22.83 -9.38 -8.54
CA GLN A 496 23.72 -9.32 -9.70
C GLN A 496 24.04 -10.72 -10.26
N VAL A 497 23.57 -11.78 -9.60
CA VAL A 497 23.61 -13.17 -10.08
C VAL A 497 22.21 -13.56 -10.54
N PRO A 498 22.02 -14.06 -11.78
CA PRO A 498 20.69 -14.39 -12.28
C PRO A 498 20.06 -15.52 -11.44
N ALA A 499 19.01 -15.18 -10.69
CA ALA A 499 18.19 -16.13 -9.95
C ALA A 499 17.11 -16.75 -10.86
N PRO A 500 16.71 -18.02 -10.62
CA PRO A 500 15.65 -18.67 -11.39
C PRO A 500 14.31 -17.96 -11.23
N SER A 501 13.63 -17.81 -12.38
CA SER A 501 12.51 -16.92 -12.67
C SER A 501 11.17 -17.35 -12.09
N HIS A 502 11.00 -17.46 -10.76
CA HIS A 502 9.67 -17.72 -10.19
C HIS A 502 9.42 -17.03 -8.84
N VAL A 503 9.09 -15.74 -8.88
CA VAL A 503 8.47 -15.00 -7.76
C VAL A 503 7.45 -14.00 -8.33
N TRP A 504 6.20 -14.11 -7.90
CA TRP A 504 5.16 -13.11 -8.20
C TRP A 504 5.13 -12.05 -7.09
N THR A 505 5.09 -10.76 -7.43
CA THR A 505 5.11 -9.67 -6.44
C THR A 505 3.80 -8.90 -6.33
N LEU A 506 3.51 -8.51 -5.09
CA LEU A 506 2.67 -7.39 -4.67
C LEU A 506 2.94 -6.11 -5.45
N ASN A 507 1.86 -5.47 -5.91
CA ASN A 507 1.89 -4.19 -6.60
C ASN A 507 1.37 -3.04 -5.72
N TYR A 508 1.74 -2.98 -4.43
CA TYR A 508 1.24 -1.92 -3.53
C TYR A 508 2.13 -0.65 -3.46
N PHE A 509 3.35 -0.67 -4.01
CA PHE A 509 4.36 0.37 -3.74
C PHE A 509 4.84 1.14 -4.96
#